data_AF-A0AAU9PFB7-F1
#
_entry.id   AF-A0AAU9PFB7-F1
#
_cell.length_a   1.000
_cell.length_b   1.000
_cell.length_c   1.000
_cell.angle_alpha   90.00
_cell.angle_beta   90.00
_cell.angle_gamma   90.00
#
_symmetry.space_group_name_H-M   'P 1'
#
loop_
_entity.id
_entity.type
_entity.pdbx_description
1 polymer ?
#
loop_
_entity_poly.entity_id
_entity_poly.type
_entity_poly.pdbx_seq_one_letter_code
_entity_poly.pdbx_strand_id
1 'polypeptide(L)'
;MEHPHNAILLLCSSHDNNCRPYMCDTSLRHSNCFNQFRKSFETLAATGEPSSTATFQKSKVVCPLCRGQVKGWVVVEAAREFMNTKSRSCTSETCQFSGMYSDLRRHARVVHPLVRPSEVDPRRQQEWRRLEGERSFGFFAYT
;
A
#
# COMPACT_ATOMS: atom_id res chain seq x y z
N MET A 1 13.25 6.54 -1.85
CA MET A 1 11.80 6.27 -1.79
C MET A 1 11.07 7.59 -1.98
N GLU A 2 9.97 7.58 -2.73
CA GLU A 2 9.04 8.71 -2.75
C GLU A 2 8.41 8.93 -1.37
N HIS A 3 8.23 10.20 -0.97
CA HIS A 3 7.50 10.52 0.26
C HIS A 3 5.98 10.34 0.06
N PRO A 4 5.25 9.88 1.08
CA PRO A 4 3.85 9.56 0.91
C PRO A 4 2.96 10.81 0.80
N HIS A 5 1.90 10.69 -0.01
CA HIS A 5 0.81 11.65 -0.05
C HIS A 5 -0.15 11.43 1.11
N ASN A 6 -0.64 12.52 1.71
CA ASN A 6 -1.48 12.46 2.91
C ASN A 6 -0.87 11.53 3.96
N ALA A 7 0.40 11.77 4.28
CA ALA A 7 1.17 10.86 5.11
C ALA A 7 0.49 10.55 6.45
N ILE A 8 0.54 9.28 6.83
CA ILE A 8 0.25 8.78 8.17
C ILE A 8 1.48 8.06 8.71
N LEU A 9 1.67 8.06 10.03
CA LEU A 9 2.78 7.41 10.71
C LEU A 9 2.30 6.12 11.37
N LEU A 10 2.93 4.98 11.08
CA LEU A 10 2.64 3.74 11.81
C LEU A 10 3.38 3.72 13.15
N LEU A 11 2.68 3.30 14.19
CA LEU A 11 3.24 3.08 15.52
C LEU A 11 3.67 1.62 15.65
N CYS A 12 4.96 1.36 15.48
CA CYS A 12 5.54 0.03 15.63
C CYS A 12 6.24 -0.13 16.99
N SER A 13 6.64 -1.37 17.31
CA SER A 13 7.42 -1.67 18.53
C SER A 13 8.76 -0.93 18.63
N SER A 14 9.30 -0.43 17.52
CA SER A 14 10.58 0.28 17.47
C SER A 14 10.42 1.80 17.29
N HIS A 15 9.23 2.35 17.52
CA HIS A 15 8.96 3.78 17.38
C HIS A 15 9.93 4.65 18.20
N ASP A 16 10.24 4.22 19.43
CA ASP A 16 11.15 4.92 20.33
C ASP A 16 12.62 4.82 19.88
N ASN A 17 12.94 3.84 19.03
CA ASN A 17 14.23 3.73 18.33
C ASN A 17 14.23 4.52 17.01
N ASN A 18 13.48 5.63 16.94
CA ASN A 18 13.33 6.48 15.76
C ASN A 18 12.76 5.78 14.51
N CYS A 19 12.07 4.65 14.65
CA CYS A 19 11.39 4.04 13.52
C CYS A 19 10.16 4.89 13.15
N ARG A 20 10.24 5.62 12.03
CA ARG A 20 9.16 6.48 11.53
C ARG A 20 8.63 6.01 10.16
N PRO A 21 7.91 4.88 10.11
CA PRO A 21 7.32 4.37 8.89
C PRO A 21 6.10 5.21 8.47
N TYR A 22 6.27 6.02 7.43
CA TYR A 22 5.15 6.76 6.85
C TYR A 22 4.50 6.00 5.70
N MET A 23 3.17 6.09 5.56
CA MET A 23 2.40 5.50 4.48
C MET A 23 1.42 6.51 3.84
N CYS A 24 1.07 6.27 2.57
CA CYS A 24 0.07 7.08 1.85
C CYS A 24 -1.35 6.76 2.33
N ASP A 25 -2.06 7.76 2.86
CA ASP A 25 -3.50 7.69 3.15
C ASP A 25 -4.29 8.51 2.13
N THR A 26 -4.44 7.93 0.94
CA THR A 26 -5.08 8.60 -0.20
C THR A 26 -6.29 7.82 -0.68
N SER A 27 -7.20 8.49 -1.39
CA SER A 27 -8.37 7.83 -2.00
C SER A 27 -7.97 6.80 -3.07
N LEU A 28 -8.93 5.95 -3.49
CA LEU A 28 -8.82 4.96 -4.59
C LEU A 28 -8.30 5.51 -5.94
N ARG A 29 -8.32 6.82 -6.13
CA ARG A 29 -7.74 7.49 -7.31
C ARG A 29 -6.21 7.59 -7.27
N HIS A 30 -5.59 7.09 -6.20
CA HIS A 30 -4.15 6.97 -5.99
C HIS A 30 -3.86 5.55 -5.45
N SER A 31 -2.60 5.22 -5.22
CA SER A 31 -2.14 3.88 -4.81
C SER A 31 -2.78 3.34 -3.52
N ASN A 32 -3.38 4.22 -2.69
CA ASN A 32 -4.18 3.86 -1.53
C ASN A 32 -3.53 2.82 -0.59
N CYS A 33 -2.22 3.00 -0.36
CA CYS A 33 -1.36 2.03 0.34
C CYS A 33 -1.85 1.70 1.75
N PHE A 34 -2.35 2.70 2.49
CA PHE A 34 -2.83 2.48 3.84
C PHE A 34 -4.11 1.64 3.91
N ASN A 35 -5.06 1.80 2.98
CA ASN A 35 -6.25 0.95 2.98
C ASN A 35 -5.92 -0.51 2.62
N GLN A 36 -4.93 -0.76 1.75
CA GLN A 36 -4.48 -2.12 1.48
C GLN A 36 -3.82 -2.74 2.73
N PHE A 37 -3.00 -1.96 3.43
CA PHE A 37 -2.42 -2.33 4.72
C PHE A 37 -3.49 -2.65 5.78
N ARG A 38 -4.59 -1.89 5.80
CA ARG A 38 -5.72 -2.16 6.70
C ARG A 38 -6.51 -3.41 6.30
N LYS A 39 -6.72 -3.62 5.00
CA LYS A 39 -7.39 -4.83 4.51
C LYS A 39 -6.61 -6.10 4.86
N SER A 40 -5.28 -6.10 4.77
CA SER A 40 -4.49 -7.25 5.22
C SER A 40 -4.55 -7.47 6.74
N PHE A 41 -4.78 -6.40 7.51
CA PHE A 41 -5.09 -6.51 8.94
C PHE A 41 -6.44 -7.20 9.19
N GLU A 42 -7.47 -6.87 8.39
CA GLU A 42 -8.86 -7.33 8.60
C GLU A 42 -9.17 -8.69 7.95
N THR A 43 -8.69 -8.97 6.73
CA THR A 43 -8.99 -10.20 5.98
C THR A 43 -8.55 -11.47 6.71
N LEU A 44 -7.47 -11.41 7.49
CA LEU A 44 -6.96 -12.53 8.27
C LEU A 44 -7.75 -12.81 9.55
N ALA A 45 -8.64 -11.91 9.97
CA ALA A 45 -9.56 -12.13 11.08
C ALA A 45 -10.86 -12.83 10.65
N ALA A 46 -11.17 -12.88 9.34
CA ALA A 46 -12.44 -13.36 8.81
C ALA A 46 -12.41 -14.82 8.30
N THR A 47 -11.25 -15.43 8.09
CA THR A 47 -11.11 -16.82 7.58
C THR A 47 -11.11 -17.89 8.70
N GLY A 48 -11.77 -17.61 9.83
CA GLY A 48 -11.82 -18.52 10.98
C GLY A 48 -12.84 -19.64 10.80
N GLU A 49 -12.36 -20.85 10.53
CA GLU A 49 -13.05 -22.11 10.88
C GLU A 49 -13.43 -22.14 12.38
N PRO A 50 -14.57 -22.73 12.76
CA PRO A 50 -15.03 -22.74 14.14
C PRO A 50 -14.37 -23.88 14.92
N SER A 51 -13.24 -23.63 15.59
CA SER A 51 -12.76 -24.53 16.64
C SER A 51 -12.24 -23.76 17.85
N SER A 52 -13.16 -23.55 18.79
CA SER A 52 -13.02 -23.77 20.24
C SER A 52 -11.63 -23.61 20.86
N THR A 53 -11.19 -22.38 21.07
CA THR A 53 -10.64 -21.83 22.33
C THR A 53 -10.07 -20.44 22.04
N ALA A 54 -10.63 -19.42 22.69
CA ALA A 54 -10.45 -18.02 22.33
C ALA A 54 -9.04 -17.49 22.65
N THR A 55 -8.17 -17.51 21.65
CA THR A 55 -7.10 -16.51 21.52
C THR A 55 -7.22 -15.89 20.14
N PHE A 56 -7.79 -14.69 20.09
CA PHE A 56 -7.83 -13.83 18.89
C PHE A 56 -6.41 -13.66 18.34
N GLN A 57 -6.02 -14.47 17.36
CA GLN A 57 -4.83 -14.22 16.57
C GLN A 57 -5.12 -13.02 15.65
N LYS A 58 -5.04 -11.81 16.23
CA LYS A 58 -4.83 -10.58 15.46
C LYS A 58 -3.56 -10.79 14.65
N SER A 59 -3.72 -11.07 13.37
CA SER A 59 -2.67 -11.05 12.36
C SER A 59 -1.80 -9.82 12.53
N LYS A 60 -0.57 -10.03 13.01
CA LYS A 60 0.37 -8.96 13.33
C LYS A 60 0.92 -8.39 12.02
N VAL A 61 0.26 -7.39 11.46
CA VAL A 61 0.85 -6.65 10.36
C VAL A 61 2.16 -6.01 10.86
N VAL A 62 3.23 -6.25 10.12
CA VAL A 62 4.59 -5.86 10.51
C VAL A 62 4.97 -4.51 9.90
N CYS A 63 5.81 -3.77 10.61
CA CYS A 63 6.37 -2.52 10.15
C CYS A 63 7.24 -2.77 8.91
N PRO A 64 7.06 -2.02 7.82
CA PRO A 64 7.86 -2.21 6.61
C PRO A 64 9.35 -1.86 6.81
N LEU A 65 9.67 -1.05 7.82
CA LEU A 65 11.04 -0.61 8.09
C LEU A 65 11.79 -1.51 9.08
N CYS A 66 11.17 -1.81 10.23
CA CYS A 66 11.84 -2.56 11.30
C CYS A 66 11.34 -3.99 11.47
N ARG A 67 10.34 -4.43 10.69
CA ARG A 67 9.63 -5.72 10.84
C ARG A 67 8.98 -5.94 12.21
N GLY A 68 8.99 -4.93 13.09
CA GLY A 68 8.33 -4.94 14.38
C GLY A 68 6.82 -4.89 14.26
N GLN A 69 6.11 -5.36 15.29
CA GLN A 69 4.65 -5.37 15.29
C GLN A 69 4.08 -3.94 15.25
N VAL A 70 3.16 -3.68 14.33
CA VAL A 70 2.40 -2.43 14.29
C VAL A 70 1.25 -2.50 15.29
N LYS A 71 1.17 -1.49 16.16
CA LYS A 71 0.14 -1.36 17.21
C LYS A 71 -0.97 -0.40 16.82
N GLY A 72 -0.69 0.56 15.94
CA GLY A 72 -1.64 1.57 15.47
C GLY A 72 -0.99 2.51 14.46
N TRP A 73 -1.67 3.62 14.20
CA TRP A 73 -1.20 4.68 13.32
C TRP A 73 -1.71 6.04 13.82
N VAL A 74 -0.99 7.11 13.46
CA VAL A 74 -1.38 8.47 13.78
C VAL A 74 -1.20 9.38 12.58
N VAL A 75 -1.96 10.46 12.55
CA VAL A 75 -1.72 11.56 11.62
C VAL A 75 -0.79 12.55 12.30
N VAL A 76 0.36 12.80 11.69
CA VAL A 76 1.25 13.89 12.10
C VAL A 76 1.08 15.02 11.09
N GLU A 77 0.22 15.99 11.40
CA GLU A 77 -0.18 17.03 10.42
C GLU A 77 1.01 17.79 9.85
N ALA A 78 1.98 18.20 10.68
CA ALA A 78 3.20 18.86 10.19
C ALA A 78 3.99 18.00 9.18
N ALA A 79 4.09 16.69 9.41
CA ALA A 79 4.75 15.78 8.47
C ALA A 79 3.94 15.59 7.19
N ARG A 80 2.62 15.50 7.31
CA ARG A 80 1.70 15.40 6.17
C ARG A 80 1.80 16.62 5.27
N GLU A 81 1.71 17.82 5.84
CA GLU A 81 1.84 19.08 5.11
C GLU A 81 3.20 19.15 4.41
N PHE A 82 4.29 18.89 5.15
CA PHE A 82 5.64 18.87 4.61
C PHE A 82 5.82 17.86 3.46
N MET A 83 5.25 16.66 3.56
CA MET A 83 5.38 15.66 2.50
C MET A 83 4.49 15.99 1.29
N ASN A 84 3.33 16.61 1.52
CA ASN A 84 2.42 17.06 0.46
C ASN A 84 3.01 18.23 -0.35
N THR A 85 3.94 19.00 0.20
CA THR A 85 4.64 20.07 -0.55
C THR A 85 5.77 19.58 -1.45
N LYS A 86 6.18 18.32 -1.34
CA LYS A 86 7.22 17.76 -2.20
C LYS A 86 6.66 17.44 -3.59
N SER A 87 7.35 17.94 -4.62
CA SER A 87 6.99 17.68 -6.01
C SER A 87 7.28 16.24 -6.43
N ARG A 88 6.41 15.67 -7.26
CA ARG A 88 6.48 14.29 -7.79
C ARG A 88 5.89 14.20 -9.18
N SER A 89 6.30 13.16 -9.92
CA SER A 89 5.72 12.80 -11.20
C SER A 89 4.37 12.09 -11.04
N CYS A 90 3.51 12.21 -12.05
CA CYS A 90 2.28 11.44 -12.15
C CYS A 90 2.58 9.93 -12.14
N THR A 91 1.72 9.15 -11.48
CA THR A 91 1.83 7.68 -11.42
C THR A 91 1.44 6.99 -12.73
N SER A 92 0.83 7.71 -13.67
CA SER A 92 0.49 7.16 -14.98
C SER A 92 1.74 7.07 -15.86
N GLU A 93 2.08 5.87 -16.33
CA GLU A 93 3.31 5.58 -17.07
C GLU A 93 3.49 6.42 -18.35
N THR A 94 2.39 6.87 -18.96
CA THR A 94 2.39 7.69 -20.17
C THR A 94 2.30 9.18 -19.90
N CYS A 95 2.33 9.61 -18.62
CA CYS A 95 2.16 11.00 -18.23
C CYS A 95 3.43 11.60 -17.64
N GLN A 96 3.85 12.77 -18.14
CA GLN A 96 5.04 13.49 -17.68
C GLN A 96 4.73 14.63 -16.70
N PHE A 97 3.46 14.81 -16.32
CA PHE A 97 3.07 15.88 -15.39
C PHE A 97 3.75 15.67 -14.02
N SER A 98 4.26 16.76 -13.44
CA SER A 98 4.85 16.74 -12.10
C SER A 98 4.37 17.94 -11.28
N GLY A 99 4.17 17.75 -9.98
CA GLY A 99 3.72 18.81 -9.09
C GLY A 99 3.56 18.36 -7.64
N MET A 100 3.04 19.24 -6.80
CA MET A 100 2.70 18.94 -5.40
C MET A 100 1.47 18.03 -5.33
N TYR A 101 1.15 17.51 -4.14
CA TYR A 101 -0.01 16.60 -3.99
C TYR A 101 -1.33 17.22 -4.47
N SER A 102 -1.58 18.50 -4.18
CA SER A 102 -2.77 19.23 -4.63
C SER A 102 -2.87 19.26 -6.17
N ASP A 103 -1.74 19.49 -6.84
CA ASP A 103 -1.65 19.55 -8.28
C ASP A 103 -1.86 18.19 -8.91
N LEU A 104 -1.19 17.16 -8.39
CA LEU A 104 -1.34 15.78 -8.86
C LEU A 104 -2.77 15.27 -8.67
N ARG A 105 -3.39 15.59 -7.54
CA ARG A 105 -4.80 15.24 -7.26
C ARG A 105 -5.74 15.92 -8.24
N ARG A 106 -5.50 17.19 -8.59
CA ARG A 106 -6.28 17.94 -9.58
C ARG A 106 -6.04 17.39 -10.99
N HIS A 107 -4.78 17.21 -11.38
CA HIS A 107 -4.37 16.64 -12.66
C HIS A 107 -5.01 15.28 -12.92
N ALA A 108 -4.92 14.35 -11.96
CA ALA A 108 -5.51 13.03 -12.09
C ALA A 108 -7.03 13.07 -12.30
N ARG A 109 -7.74 14.04 -11.72
CA ARG A 109 -9.20 14.17 -11.91
C ARG A 109 -9.58 14.64 -13.32
N VAL A 110 -8.77 15.50 -13.92
CA VAL A 110 -9.05 16.12 -15.22
C VAL A 110 -8.53 15.25 -16.36
N VAL A 111 -7.28 14.81 -16.25
CA VAL A 111 -6.56 14.12 -17.34
C VAL A 111 -6.72 12.60 -17.26
N HIS A 112 -6.93 12.05 -16.07
CA HIS A 112 -7.05 10.61 -15.84
C HIS A 112 -8.35 10.22 -15.11
N PRO A 113 -9.54 10.71 -15.54
CA PRO A 113 -10.78 10.55 -14.78
C PRO A 113 -11.20 9.09 -14.58
N LEU A 114 -10.83 8.22 -15.54
CA LEU A 114 -11.15 6.79 -15.57
C LEU A 114 -10.04 5.91 -14.99
N VAL A 115 -8.84 6.44 -14.79
CA VAL A 115 -7.74 5.64 -14.24
C VAL A 115 -7.98 5.46 -12.75
N ARG A 116 -7.98 4.22 -12.30
CA ARG A 116 -8.09 3.85 -10.89
C ARG A 116 -6.83 3.07 -10.52
N PRO A 117 -5.76 3.75 -10.06
CA PRO A 117 -4.47 3.11 -9.74
C PRO A 117 -4.56 1.98 -8.70
N SER A 118 -5.63 1.95 -7.90
CA SER A 118 -5.87 0.87 -6.93
C SER A 118 -6.42 -0.43 -7.55
N GLU A 119 -6.92 -0.38 -8.79
CA GLU A 119 -7.42 -1.56 -9.50
C GLU A 119 -6.25 -2.22 -10.22
N VAL A 120 -6.13 -3.55 -10.05
CA VAL A 120 -5.13 -4.32 -10.78
C VAL A 120 -5.53 -4.31 -12.25
N ASP A 121 -4.63 -3.86 -13.13
CA ASP A 121 -4.85 -3.94 -14.57
C ASP A 121 -5.09 -5.42 -14.96
N PRO A 122 -6.27 -5.75 -15.52
CA PRO A 122 -6.61 -7.13 -15.89
C PRO A 122 -5.59 -7.77 -16.84
N ARG A 123 -4.99 -6.97 -17.74
CA ARG A 123 -3.95 -7.46 -18.66
C ARG A 123 -2.69 -7.87 -17.90
N ARG A 124 -2.21 -7.02 -17.00
CA ARG A 124 -1.07 -7.34 -16.13
C ARG A 124 -1.34 -8.54 -15.25
N GLN A 125 -2.55 -8.65 -14.71
CA GLN A 125 -2.95 -9.81 -13.90
C GLN A 125 -2.97 -11.10 -14.72
N GLN A 126 -3.45 -11.05 -15.96
CA GLN A 126 -3.48 -12.20 -16.86
C GLN A 126 -2.07 -12.61 -17.29
N GLU A 127 -1.21 -11.66 -17.63
CA GLU A 127 0.18 -11.91 -17.96
C GLU A 127 0.96 -12.49 -16.78
N TRP A 128 0.75 -11.96 -15.57
CA TRP A 128 1.32 -12.51 -14.36
C TRP A 128 0.86 -13.94 -14.11
N ARG A 129 -0.45 -14.23 -14.23
CA ARG A 129 -0.99 -15.60 -14.13
C ARG A 129 -0.41 -16.55 -15.17
N ARG A 130 -0.17 -16.08 -16.40
CA ARG A 130 0.49 -16.87 -17.45
C ARG A 130 1.92 -17.21 -17.03
N LEU A 131 2.69 -16.23 -16.56
CA LEU A 131 4.08 -16.42 -16.11
C LEU A 131 4.17 -17.33 -14.86
N GLU A 132 3.22 -17.26 -13.94
CA GLU A 132 3.14 -18.18 -12.80
C GLU A 132 2.87 -19.63 -13.26
N GLY A 133 2.01 -19.82 -14.26
CA GLY A 133 1.75 -21.13 -14.86
C GLY A 133 2.97 -21.74 -15.56
N GLU A 134 3.76 -20.93 -16.27
CA GLU A 134 5.00 -21.37 -16.93
C GLU A 134 6.07 -21.82 -15.92
N ARG A 135 6.09 -21.24 -14.73
CA ARG A 135 7.03 -21.61 -13.65
C ARG A 135 6.67 -22.90 -12.93
N SER A 136 5.41 -23.36 -13.02
CA SER A 136 4.94 -24.63 -12.46
C SER A 136 5.23 -25.84 -13.35
N PHE A 137 5.58 -25.63 -14.63
CA PHE A 137 5.87 -26.71 -15.58
C PHE A 137 7.36 -27.11 -15.62
N GLY A 138 8.25 -26.32 -15.02
CA GLY A 138 9.70 -26.56 -15.03
C GLY A 138 10.22 -27.48 -13.92
N PHE A 139 9.39 -27.88 -12.94
CA PHE A 139 9.84 -28.73 -11.81
C PHE A 139 9.57 -30.23 -12.02
N PHE A 140 8.81 -30.64 -13.04
CA PHE A 140 8.50 -32.05 -13.32
C PHE A 140 9.32 -32.68 -14.46
N ALA A 141 10.34 -32.00 -14.97
CA ALA A 141 11.15 -32.51 -16.09
C ALA A 141 12.49 -33.16 -15.69
N TYR A 142 12.73 -33.39 -14.39
CA TYR A 142 13.94 -34.08 -13.90
C TYR A 142 13.59 -35.00 -12.71
N THR A 143 12.83 -36.06 -12.96
CA THR A 143 12.79 -37.26 -12.10
C THR A 143 12.80 -38.50 -12.96
#